data_AF-A0A840YP52-F1
#
_entry.id   AF-A0A840YP52-F1
#
_cell.length_a   1.000
_cell.length_b   1.000
_cell.length_c   1.000
_cell.angle_alpha   90.00
_cell.angle_beta   90.00
_cell.angle_gamma   90.00
#
_symmetry.space_group_name_H-M   'P 1'
#
loop_
_entity.id
_entity.type
_entity.pdbx_description
1 polymer ?
#
loop_
_entity_poly.entity_id
_entity_poly.type
_entity_poly.pdbx_seq_one_letter_code
_entity_poly.pdbx_strand_id
1 'polypeptide(L)'
;MWRYLLSGVAVLLVGAAALFFFRAPASSKPILPAAPKASNLGDDPASENRLPDEAPSATLRTREEKRFDRYDKDHNETITRDEYLLSRRKAFAKLDGNGDGRLSFDEWVVKTSTKFATADGDRSGTLTRTEFVTTAPKRKAKKPACACKPAAGASDD
;
A
#
# COMPACT_ATOMS: atom_id res chain seq x y z
N MET A 1 44.85 32.08 -17.45
CA MET A 1 43.48 32.66 -17.51
C MET A 1 42.54 31.91 -18.46
N TRP A 2 43.01 31.35 -19.59
CA TRP A 2 42.20 30.56 -20.54
C TRP A 2 41.46 29.35 -19.93
N ARG A 3 42.04 28.69 -18.92
CA ARG A 3 41.44 27.51 -18.26
C ARG A 3 40.09 27.81 -17.58
N TYR A 4 39.93 29.02 -17.05
CA TYR A 4 38.67 29.46 -16.42
C TYR A 4 37.60 29.85 -17.44
N LEU A 5 38.02 30.31 -18.63
CA LEU A 5 37.12 30.58 -19.74
C LEU A 5 36.55 29.28 -20.32
N LEU A 6 37.39 28.26 -20.50
CA LEU A 6 36.94 26.94 -20.95
C LEU A 6 35.97 26.28 -19.95
N SER A 7 36.23 26.38 -18.65
CA SER A 7 35.31 25.85 -17.64
C SER A 7 33.99 26.62 -17.59
N GLY A 8 34.02 27.94 -17.75
CA GLY A 8 32.80 28.77 -17.78
C GLY A 8 31.88 28.40 -18.95
N VAL A 9 32.45 28.21 -20.14
CA VAL A 9 31.70 27.77 -21.33
C VAL A 9 31.14 26.36 -21.14
N ALA A 10 31.90 25.44 -20.56
CA ALA A 10 31.43 24.07 -20.31
C ALA A 10 30.23 24.03 -19.35
N VAL A 11 30.25 24.81 -18.27
CA VAL A 11 29.11 24.90 -17.32
C VAL A 11 27.87 25.50 -18.00
N LEU A 12 28.07 26.50 -18.86
CA LEU A 12 26.97 27.14 -19.59
C LEU A 12 26.32 26.16 -20.59
N LEU A 13 27.13 25.36 -21.30
CA LEU A 13 26.63 24.34 -22.21
C LEU A 13 25.87 23.21 -21.48
N VAL A 14 26.37 22.76 -20.34
CA VAL A 14 25.67 21.75 -19.52
C VAL A 14 24.36 22.32 -18.95
N GLY A 15 24.36 23.57 -18.50
CA GLY A 15 23.15 24.25 -18.02
C GLY A 15 22.09 24.43 -19.11
N ALA A 16 22.51 24.80 -20.33
CA ALA A 16 21.62 24.90 -21.48
C ALA A 16 21.05 23.54 -21.89
N ALA A 17 21.88 22.49 -21.90
CA ALA A 17 21.44 21.12 -22.17
C ALA A 17 20.43 20.62 -21.11
N ALA A 18 20.67 20.91 -19.82
CA ALA A 18 19.76 20.57 -18.75
C ALA A 18 18.40 21.28 -18.91
N LEU A 19 18.39 22.56 -19.25
CA LEU A 19 17.15 23.29 -19.53
C LEU A 19 16.38 22.70 -20.71
N PHE A 20 17.08 22.20 -21.74
CA PHE A 20 16.43 21.55 -22.87
C PHE A 20 15.84 20.18 -22.50
N PHE A 21 16.54 19.40 -21.68
CA PHE A 21 16.07 18.08 -21.24
C PHE A 21 14.92 18.16 -20.24
N PHE A 22 14.93 19.15 -19.35
CA PHE A 22 13.87 19.35 -18.34
C PHE A 22 12.66 20.15 -18.86
N ARG A 23 12.76 20.79 -20.04
CA ARG A 23 11.66 21.53 -20.67
C ARG A 23 11.01 20.70 -21.78
N ALA A 24 10.57 19.49 -21.45
CA ALA A 24 9.68 18.74 -22.31
C ALA A 24 8.31 19.46 -22.38
N PRO A 25 7.78 19.81 -23.56
CA PRO A 25 6.41 20.31 -23.66
C PRO A 25 5.47 19.15 -23.32
N ALA A 26 4.78 19.26 -22.18
CA ALA A 26 3.66 18.39 -21.87
C ALA A 26 2.51 18.74 -22.83
N SER A 27 2.55 18.17 -24.04
CA SER A 27 1.42 18.21 -24.96
C SER A 27 0.38 17.21 -24.47
N SER A 28 -0.39 17.62 -23.46
CA SER A 28 -1.57 16.89 -23.01
C SER A 28 -2.65 17.05 -24.07
N LYS A 29 -2.60 16.25 -25.13
CA LYS A 29 -3.82 15.98 -25.89
C LYS A 29 -4.82 15.38 -24.91
N PRO A 30 -5.98 16.02 -24.67
CA PRO A 30 -7.01 15.37 -23.88
C PRO A 30 -7.39 14.09 -24.63
N ILE A 31 -7.10 12.94 -24.00
CA ILE A 31 -7.49 11.61 -24.49
C ILE A 31 -9.02 11.46 -24.51
N LEU A 32 -9.72 12.39 -23.86
CA LEU A 32 -11.17 12.42 -23.80
C LEU A 32 -11.71 13.42 -24.82
N PRO A 33 -12.72 13.05 -25.62
CA PRO A 33 -13.45 14.02 -26.42
C PRO A 33 -14.01 15.12 -25.51
N ALA A 34 -14.13 16.35 -26.03
CA ALA A 34 -14.77 17.43 -25.29
C ALA A 34 -16.16 16.97 -24.83
N ALA A 35 -16.45 17.15 -23.53
CA ALA A 35 -17.76 16.82 -23.00
C ALA A 35 -18.84 17.52 -23.85
N PRO A 36 -19.90 16.81 -24.26
CA PRO A 36 -20.98 17.45 -25.00
C PRO A 36 -21.49 18.62 -24.16
N LYS A 37 -21.64 19.79 -24.79
CA LYS A 37 -22.31 20.92 -24.15
C LYS A 37 -23.67 20.40 -23.71
N ALA A 38 -23.96 20.48 -22.41
CA ALA A 38 -25.28 20.22 -21.89
C ALA A 38 -26.25 21.15 -22.63
N SER A 39 -26.96 20.60 -23.60
CA SER A 39 -28.13 21.25 -24.18
C SER A 39 -29.11 21.39 -23.03
N ASN A 40 -29.46 22.63 -22.68
CA ASN A 40 -30.56 22.88 -21.76
C ASN A 40 -31.74 22.04 -22.22
N LEU A 41 -32.19 21.12 -21.35
CA LEU A 41 -33.42 20.36 -21.52
C LEU A 41 -34.57 21.38 -21.51
N GLY A 42 -34.94 21.86 -22.69
CA GLY A 42 -36.28 22.34 -22.96
C GLY A 42 -37.06 21.19 -23.57
N ASP A 43 -38.00 20.66 -22.79
CA ASP A 43 -39.21 19.96 -23.23
C ASP A 43 -39.08 19.01 -24.44
N ASP A 44 -38.57 17.79 -24.21
CA ASP A 44 -38.75 16.67 -25.13
C ASP A 44 -39.25 15.41 -24.37
N PRO A 45 -40.38 14.78 -24.79
CA PRO A 45 -40.99 13.64 -24.12
C PRO A 45 -40.30 12.30 -24.47
N ALA A 46 -38.98 12.23 -24.28
CA ALA A 46 -38.18 11.02 -24.52
C ALA A 46 -37.14 10.77 -23.42
N SER A 47 -37.45 11.18 -22.19
CA SER A 47 -36.60 10.94 -21.02
C SER A 47 -36.83 9.53 -20.42
N GLU A 48 -36.62 8.47 -21.18
CA GLU A 48 -36.64 7.10 -20.62
C GLU A 48 -35.27 6.61 -20.14
N ASN A 49 -34.18 7.35 -20.40
CA ASN A 49 -32.83 6.97 -19.96
C ASN A 49 -32.19 8.02 -19.03
N ARG A 50 -32.92 8.46 -17.99
CA ARG A 50 -32.30 9.11 -16.84
C ARG A 50 -31.49 8.03 -16.10
N LEU A 51 -30.17 8.15 -16.08
CA LEU A 51 -29.32 7.30 -15.23
C LEU A 51 -29.87 7.36 -13.80
N PRO A 52 -30.05 6.22 -13.11
CA PRO A 52 -30.61 6.22 -11.77
C PRO A 52 -29.77 7.11 -10.84
N ASP A 53 -30.44 7.97 -10.06
CA ASP A 53 -29.79 8.89 -9.11
C ASP A 53 -29.05 8.13 -7.97
N GLU A 54 -29.36 6.85 -7.79
CA GLU A 54 -28.72 5.96 -6.83
C GLU A 54 -27.58 5.17 -7.50
N ALA A 55 -26.34 5.40 -7.05
CA ALA A 55 -25.21 4.59 -7.48
C ALA A 55 -25.41 3.12 -7.04
N PRO A 56 -25.04 2.12 -7.86
CA PRO A 56 -25.17 0.73 -7.46
C PRO A 56 -24.32 0.45 -6.21
N SER A 57 -24.99 0.11 -5.10
CA SER A 57 -24.31 -0.25 -3.87
C SER A 57 -23.86 -1.71 -3.93
N ALA A 58 -22.56 -1.97 -3.73
CA ALA A 58 -22.06 -3.34 -3.63
C ALA A 58 -22.58 -4.00 -2.34
N THR A 59 -23.01 -5.27 -2.44
CA THR A 59 -23.40 -6.06 -1.27
C THR A 59 -22.24 -6.20 -0.29
N LEU A 60 -22.53 -6.09 1.01
CA LEU A 60 -21.51 -6.24 2.05
C LEU A 60 -21.02 -7.68 2.09
N ARG A 61 -19.80 -7.94 1.58
CA ARG A 61 -19.18 -9.26 1.66
C ARG A 61 -19.13 -9.78 3.09
N THR A 62 -19.48 -11.04 3.27
CA THR A 62 -19.44 -11.70 4.57
C THR A 62 -18.01 -11.78 5.11
N ARG A 63 -17.85 -12.02 6.41
CA ARG A 63 -16.52 -12.15 7.03
C ARG A 63 -15.70 -13.28 6.41
N GLU A 64 -16.36 -14.38 6.05
CA GLU A 64 -15.71 -15.55 5.47
C GLU A 64 -15.36 -15.33 4.00
N GLU A 65 -16.19 -14.67 3.21
CA GLU A 65 -15.81 -14.22 1.86
C GLU A 65 -14.56 -13.35 1.89
N LYS A 66 -14.51 -12.35 2.79
CA LYS A 66 -13.31 -11.52 2.97
C LYS A 66 -12.09 -12.33 3.39
N ARG A 67 -12.28 -13.46 4.09
CA ARG A 67 -11.18 -14.34 4.49
C ARG A 67 -10.73 -15.20 3.32
N PHE A 68 -11.67 -15.71 2.55
CA PHE A 68 -11.44 -16.48 1.34
C PHE A 68 -10.64 -15.65 0.32
N ASP A 69 -11.10 -14.42 0.03
CA ASP A 69 -10.45 -13.45 -0.87
C ASP A 69 -9.00 -13.11 -0.48
N ARG A 70 -8.61 -13.32 0.78
CA ARG A 70 -7.21 -13.10 1.21
C ARG A 70 -6.29 -14.22 0.77
N TYR A 71 -6.80 -15.43 0.62
CA TYR A 71 -6.03 -16.63 0.25
C TYR A 71 -6.09 -16.90 -1.24
N ASP A 72 -7.27 -16.81 -1.85
CA ASP A 72 -7.47 -16.93 -3.30
C ASP A 72 -6.79 -15.74 -4.00
N LYS A 73 -5.70 -16.01 -4.74
CA LYS A 73 -4.89 -14.96 -5.39
C LYS A 73 -5.19 -14.83 -6.86
N ASP A 74 -5.61 -15.90 -7.50
CA ASP A 74 -6.01 -15.89 -8.91
C ASP A 74 -7.51 -15.67 -9.10
N HIS A 75 -8.27 -15.55 -8.01
CA HIS A 75 -9.71 -15.29 -8.00
C HIS A 75 -10.51 -16.36 -8.74
N ASN A 76 -10.08 -17.62 -8.62
CA ASN A 76 -10.70 -18.76 -9.29
C ASN A 76 -11.80 -19.45 -8.45
N GLU A 77 -12.20 -18.85 -7.32
CA GLU A 77 -13.20 -19.36 -6.37
C GLU A 77 -12.81 -20.68 -5.69
N THR A 78 -11.53 -21.07 -5.79
CA THR A 78 -10.95 -22.20 -5.07
C THR A 78 -9.66 -21.76 -4.37
N ILE A 79 -9.28 -22.45 -3.29
CA ILE A 79 -7.99 -22.21 -2.64
C ILE A 79 -7.15 -23.46 -2.78
N THR A 80 -6.07 -23.34 -3.56
CA THR A 80 -5.10 -24.42 -3.69
C THR A 80 -4.26 -24.54 -2.41
N ARG A 81 -3.67 -25.73 -2.19
CA ARG A 81 -2.74 -25.95 -1.07
C ARG A 81 -1.59 -24.94 -1.10
N ASP A 82 -1.12 -24.64 -2.30
CA ASP A 82 -0.04 -23.70 -2.51
C ASP A 82 -0.43 -22.30 -2.03
N GLU A 83 -1.58 -21.79 -2.45
CA GLU A 83 -2.12 -20.49 -2.03
C GLU A 83 -2.32 -20.39 -0.53
N TYR A 84 -2.89 -21.44 0.07
CA TYR A 84 -3.07 -21.51 1.52
C TYR A 84 -1.72 -21.37 2.27
N LEU A 85 -0.68 -22.03 1.75
CA LEU A 85 0.67 -22.04 2.35
C LEU A 85 1.55 -20.86 1.92
N LEU A 86 1.15 -20.02 0.95
CA LEU A 86 1.94 -18.87 0.49
C LEU A 86 2.35 -17.96 1.64
N SER A 87 1.43 -17.68 2.56
CA SER A 87 1.70 -16.84 3.73
C SER A 87 2.84 -17.39 4.61
N ARG A 88 2.87 -18.72 4.80
CA ARG A 88 3.91 -19.40 5.58
C ARG A 88 5.24 -19.45 4.84
N ARG A 89 5.22 -19.75 3.53
CA ARG A 89 6.42 -19.74 2.68
C ARG A 89 7.09 -18.37 2.68
N LYS A 90 6.30 -17.29 2.54
CA LYS A 90 6.81 -15.91 2.62
C LYS A 90 7.42 -15.58 3.98
N ALA A 91 6.82 -16.08 5.07
CA ALA A 91 7.37 -15.88 6.41
C ALA A 91 8.67 -16.66 6.62
N PHE A 92 8.74 -17.90 6.12
CA PHE A 92 9.94 -18.73 6.15
C PHE A 92 11.08 -18.10 5.37
N ALA A 93 10.85 -17.72 4.11
CA ALA A 93 11.84 -17.06 3.24
C ALA A 93 12.30 -15.69 3.76
N LYS A 94 11.59 -15.10 4.73
CA LYS A 94 12.03 -13.87 5.41
C LYS A 94 12.99 -14.15 6.57
N LEU A 95 12.91 -15.33 7.16
CA LEU A 95 13.78 -15.75 8.26
C LEU A 95 15.03 -16.47 7.73
N ASP A 96 14.85 -17.33 6.71
CA ASP A 96 15.90 -18.02 5.98
C ASP A 96 16.61 -17.01 5.06
N GLY A 97 17.71 -16.45 5.56
CA GLY A 97 18.49 -15.45 4.83
C GLY A 97 19.54 -16.07 3.91
N ASN A 98 19.94 -17.30 4.20
CA ASN A 98 20.97 -18.02 3.44
C ASN A 98 20.38 -18.84 2.27
N GLY A 99 19.06 -19.07 2.25
CA GLY A 99 18.34 -19.78 1.21
C GLY A 99 18.54 -21.30 1.22
N ASP A 100 18.92 -21.88 2.36
CA ASP A 100 19.22 -23.32 2.48
C ASP A 100 17.97 -24.20 2.72
N GLY A 101 16.80 -23.57 2.89
CA GLY A 101 15.54 -24.28 3.14
C GLY A 101 15.41 -24.79 4.58
N ARG A 102 16.27 -24.35 5.49
CA ARG A 102 16.26 -24.62 6.93
C ARG A 102 16.29 -23.29 7.68
N LEU A 103 15.99 -23.35 8.98
CA LEU A 103 16.19 -22.20 9.87
C LEU A 103 17.22 -22.59 10.89
N SER A 104 18.38 -21.94 10.84
CA SER A 104 19.35 -21.99 11.92
C SER A 104 18.79 -21.32 13.18
N PHE A 105 19.37 -21.61 14.34
CA PHE A 105 18.95 -21.00 15.59
C PHE A 105 19.04 -19.47 15.52
N ASP A 106 20.14 -18.96 14.97
CA ASP A 106 20.38 -17.52 14.84
C ASP A 106 19.33 -16.83 13.96
N GLU A 107 18.95 -17.45 12.85
CA GLU A 107 17.87 -16.96 11.96
C GLU A 107 16.50 -17.00 12.62
N TRP A 108 16.23 -18.03 13.41
CA TRP A 108 14.97 -18.16 14.14
C TRP A 108 14.85 -17.10 15.25
N VAL A 109 15.94 -16.80 15.96
CA VAL A 109 15.94 -15.86 17.09
C VAL A 109 16.21 -14.41 16.70
N VAL A 110 16.35 -14.06 15.41
CA VAL A 110 16.66 -12.68 14.96
C VAL A 110 15.81 -11.61 15.66
N LYS A 111 14.50 -11.86 15.82
CA LYS A 111 13.61 -10.89 16.50
C LYS A 111 13.89 -10.76 17.99
N THR A 112 14.30 -11.84 18.64
CA THR A 112 14.62 -11.86 20.07
C THR A 112 15.99 -11.26 20.31
N SER A 113 16.99 -11.60 19.48
CA SER A 113 18.34 -11.05 19.57
C SER A 113 18.35 -9.54 19.29
N THR A 114 17.62 -9.08 18.28
CA THR A 114 17.48 -7.64 18.00
C THR A 114 16.80 -6.88 19.15
N LYS A 115 15.77 -7.46 19.77
CA LYS A 115 15.15 -6.88 20.96
C LYS A 115 16.10 -6.79 22.15
N PHE A 116 16.87 -7.86 22.38
CA PHE A 116 17.88 -7.88 23.42
C PHE A 116 18.92 -6.78 23.19
N ALA A 117 19.50 -6.73 21.99
CA ALA A 117 20.50 -5.72 21.62
C ALA A 117 19.95 -4.28 21.64
N THR A 118 18.64 -4.11 21.47
CA THR A 118 17.99 -2.79 21.59
C THR A 118 17.78 -2.39 23.07
N ALA A 119 17.58 -3.37 23.95
CA ALA A 119 17.35 -3.14 25.37
C ALA A 119 18.65 -3.00 26.16
N ASP A 120 19.70 -3.72 25.75
CA ASP A 120 21.06 -3.65 26.31
C ASP A 120 21.77 -2.39 25.80
N GLY A 121 21.57 -1.28 26.51
CA GLY A 121 22.08 0.03 26.11
C GLY A 121 23.57 0.18 26.32
N ASP A 122 24.10 -0.52 27.33
CA ASP A 122 25.53 -0.51 27.68
C ASP A 122 26.35 -1.59 26.95
N ARG A 123 25.68 -2.51 26.25
CA ARG A 123 26.28 -3.64 25.51
C ARG A 123 27.03 -4.59 26.44
N SER A 124 26.58 -4.74 27.67
CA SER A 124 27.17 -5.65 28.66
C SER A 124 26.89 -7.12 28.36
N GLY A 125 25.93 -7.42 27.48
CA GLY A 125 25.45 -8.78 27.26
C GLY A 125 24.51 -9.27 28.37
N THR A 126 24.09 -8.38 29.27
CA THR A 126 23.11 -8.66 30.34
C THR A 126 22.08 -7.55 30.40
N LEU A 127 20.83 -7.88 30.77
CA LEU A 127 19.81 -6.86 30.97
C LEU A 127 19.63 -6.58 32.45
N THR A 128 19.88 -5.33 32.84
CA THR A 128 19.49 -4.83 34.16
C THR A 128 17.96 -4.76 34.29
N ARG A 129 17.43 -4.68 35.52
CA ARG A 129 15.98 -4.56 35.74
C ARG A 129 15.38 -3.34 35.02
N THR A 130 16.13 -2.24 34.95
CA THR A 130 15.75 -1.02 34.24
C THR A 130 15.69 -1.22 32.73
N GLU A 131 16.65 -1.91 32.15
CA GLU A 131 16.70 -2.21 30.71
C GLU A 131 15.65 -3.24 30.30
N PHE A 132 15.42 -4.26 31.14
CA PHE A 132 14.44 -5.30 30.86
C PHE A 132 13.02 -4.75 30.71
N VAL A 133 12.66 -3.69 31.44
CA VAL A 133 11.35 -3.03 31.32
C VAL A 133 11.10 -2.51 29.90
N THR A 134 12.15 -2.13 29.16
CA THR A 134 12.03 -1.64 27.78
C THR A 134 11.60 -2.75 26.79
N THR A 135 11.80 -4.02 27.14
CA THR A 135 11.41 -5.17 26.31
C THR A 135 9.92 -5.52 26.38
N ALA A 136 9.17 -4.87 27.28
CA ALA A 136 7.75 -5.17 27.51
C ALA A 136 6.90 -5.04 26.23
N PRO A 137 5.94 -5.95 25.99
CA PRO A 137 5.09 -5.88 24.80
C PRO A 137 4.21 -4.63 24.87
N LYS A 138 4.45 -3.69 23.95
CA LYS A 138 3.59 -2.50 23.81
C LYS A 138 2.20 -2.91 23.36
N ARG A 139 1.23 -2.88 24.30
CA ARG A 139 -0.17 -3.13 23.99
C ARG A 139 -0.69 -1.98 23.12
N LYS A 140 -1.15 -2.29 21.91
CA LYS A 140 -1.85 -1.29 21.11
C LYS A 140 -3.21 -1.02 21.75
N ALA A 141 -3.53 0.25 21.99
CA ALA A 141 -4.85 0.65 22.45
C ALA A 141 -5.91 0.18 21.43
N LYS A 142 -7.03 -0.36 21.93
CA LYS A 142 -8.16 -0.76 21.07
C LYS A 142 -8.67 0.49 20.37
N LYS A 143 -8.66 0.50 19.03
CA LYS A 143 -9.28 1.59 18.27
C LYS A 143 -10.76 1.66 18.66
N PRO A 144 -11.33 2.86 18.89
CA PRO A 144 -12.76 2.98 19.12
C PRO A 144 -13.48 2.40 17.90
N ALA A 145 -14.51 1.57 18.13
CA ALA A 145 -15.33 1.08 17.05
C ALA A 145 -16.10 2.27 16.45
N CYS A 146 -16.05 2.45 15.13
CA CYS A 146 -16.88 3.45 14.47
C CYS A 146 -18.35 3.09 14.72
N ALA A 147 -19.04 3.90 15.52
CA ALA A 147 -20.48 3.79 15.76
C ALA A 147 -21.24 4.45 14.61
N CYS A 148 -21.05 3.97 13.38
CA CYS A 148 -21.97 4.31 12.30
C CYS A 148 -23.25 3.50 12.54
N LYS A 149 -24.31 4.18 12.96
CA LYS A 149 -25.66 3.60 13.02
C LYS A 149 -26.02 3.17 11.58
N PRO A 150 -26.37 1.89 11.31
CA PRO A 150 -26.90 1.53 10.00
C PRO A 150 -28.18 2.34 9.77
N ALA A 151 -28.29 2.96 8.59
CA ALA A 151 -29.49 3.70 8.21
C ALA A 151 -30.69 2.75 8.29
N ALA A 152 -31.69 3.14 9.07
CA ALA A 152 -32.94 2.41 9.16
C ALA A 152 -33.74 2.64 7.88
N GLY A 153 -34.21 1.56 7.25
CA GLY A 153 -35.31 1.65 6.28
C GLY A 153 -35.05 0.93 4.96
N ALA A 154 -35.38 -0.36 4.92
CA ALA A 154 -36.10 -0.96 3.81
C ALA A 154 -36.86 -2.15 4.41
N SER A 155 -38.13 -1.92 4.73
CA SER A 155 -39.08 -2.95 5.12
C SER A 155 -39.39 -3.80 3.89
N ASP A 156 -39.14 -5.10 3.99
CA ASP A 156 -39.67 -6.11 3.07
C ASP A 156 -41.17 -6.29 3.41
N ASP A 157 -42.04 -5.86 2.48
CA ASP A 157 -43.41 -6.40 2.29
C ASP A 157 -43.45 -7.14 0.96
#